data_AF-A0A850MT67-F1
#
_entry.id   AF-A0A850MT67-F1
#
_cell.length_a   1.000
_cell.length_b   1.000
_cell.length_c   1.000
_cell.angle_alpha   90.00
_cell.angle_beta   90.00
_cell.angle_gamma   90.00
#
_symmetry.space_group_name_H-M   'P 1'
#
loop_
_entity.id
_entity.type
_entity.pdbx_description
1 polymer ?
#
loop_
_entity_poly.entity_id
_entity_poly.type
_entity_poly.pdbx_seq_one_letter_code
_entity_poly.pdbx_strand_id
1 'polypeptide(L)'
;FGSANASTLIATSSYPYTNWSSKIKSTLTKLDGLATFSYNNITFAVGRNHVGRRTVFTELGSIFGRKRTSLYLVNETTGLTYITDLPSAGDTAYAGVVLNESECYISYYTSNINYDYPWVLGWLAESDIRIARINLTALIIFVESIS
;
A
#
# COMPACT_ATOMS: atom_id res chain seq x y z
N PHE A 1 14.52 15.64 -1.38
CA PHE A 1 14.09 14.50 -0.52
C PHE A 1 13.07 13.70 -1.33
N GLY A 2 13.38 12.47 -1.74
CA GLY A 2 12.57 11.68 -2.68
C GLY A 2 13.29 11.42 -4.01
N SER A 3 12.72 10.57 -4.85
CA SER A 3 13.29 10.17 -6.15
C SER A 3 12.21 9.99 -7.21
N ALA A 4 12.40 10.64 -8.37
CA ALA A 4 11.55 10.48 -9.55
C ALA A 4 11.57 9.04 -10.11
N ASN A 5 12.64 8.29 -9.81
CA ASN A 5 12.83 6.92 -10.28
C ASN A 5 12.38 5.86 -9.27
N ALA A 6 11.87 6.28 -8.11
CA ALA A 6 11.39 5.34 -7.10
C ALA A 6 10.16 4.57 -7.61
N SER A 7 10.09 3.31 -7.20
CA SER A 7 9.14 2.34 -7.74
C SER A 7 9.01 1.16 -6.78
N THR A 8 7.99 0.34 -7.02
CA THR A 8 7.88 -0.99 -6.43
C THR A 8 8.29 -2.02 -7.48
N LEU A 9 9.25 -2.88 -7.15
CA LEU A 9 9.59 -4.04 -7.97
C LEU A 9 8.72 -5.21 -7.52
N ILE A 10 7.99 -5.79 -8.46
CA ILE A 10 7.24 -7.03 -8.27
C ILE A 10 8.03 -8.12 -9.00
N ALA A 11 8.26 -9.23 -8.33
CA ALA A 11 8.92 -10.41 -8.88
C ALA A 11 8.32 -11.65 -8.22
N THR A 12 8.17 -12.71 -9.00
CA THR A 12 7.65 -14.00 -8.53
C THR A 12 8.79 -15.02 -8.48
N SER A 13 8.68 -15.97 -7.57
CA SER A 13 9.63 -17.07 -7.47
C SER A 13 8.96 -18.26 -6.82
N SER A 14 9.22 -19.45 -7.34
CA SER A 14 8.84 -20.70 -6.71
C SER A 14 9.91 -21.15 -5.73
N TYR A 15 9.52 -21.93 -4.71
CA TYR A 15 10.47 -22.60 -3.83
C TYR A 15 11.53 -23.35 -4.66
N PRO A 16 12.84 -23.24 -4.35
CA PRO A 16 13.45 -22.70 -3.13
C PRO A 16 13.83 -21.20 -3.18
N TYR A 17 13.17 -20.41 -4.01
CA TYR A 17 13.36 -18.96 -4.13
C TYR A 17 14.73 -18.52 -4.68
N THR A 18 15.33 -19.35 -5.53
CA THR A 18 16.65 -19.09 -6.11
C THR A 18 16.60 -18.38 -7.46
N ASN A 19 15.46 -18.43 -8.15
CA ASN A 19 15.26 -17.82 -9.47
C ASN A 19 14.02 -16.95 -9.47
N TRP A 20 14.14 -15.72 -9.96
CA TRP A 20 13.07 -14.72 -9.95
C TRP A 20 12.53 -14.46 -11.36
N SER A 21 11.25 -14.74 -11.56
CA SER A 21 10.46 -14.45 -12.76
C SER A 21 9.69 -13.12 -12.63
N SER A 22 9.11 -12.66 -13.74
CA SER A 22 8.15 -11.55 -13.80
C SER A 22 8.60 -10.28 -13.07
N LYS A 23 9.71 -9.66 -13.53
CA LYS A 23 10.29 -8.45 -12.92
C LYS A 23 9.59 -7.18 -13.41
N ILE A 24 8.46 -6.84 -12.82
CA ILE A 24 7.71 -5.63 -13.17
C ILE A 24 8.06 -4.47 -12.25
N LYS A 25 8.46 -3.35 -12.86
CA LYS A 25 8.71 -2.10 -12.15
C LYS A 25 7.44 -1.24 -12.17
N SER A 26 6.67 -1.25 -11.09
CA SER A 26 5.53 -0.34 -10.93
C SER A 26 5.99 1.03 -10.44
N THR A 27 5.75 2.07 -11.24
CA THR A 27 6.07 3.46 -10.89
C THR A 27 4.95 4.16 -10.12
N LEU A 28 3.85 3.45 -9.80
CA LEU A 28 2.67 4.02 -9.12
C LEU A 28 2.99 4.52 -7.71
N THR A 29 3.74 3.75 -6.94
CA THR A 29 4.25 4.16 -5.64
C THR A 29 5.53 3.39 -5.32
N LYS A 30 6.26 3.86 -4.30
CA LYS A 30 7.24 3.06 -3.58
C LYS A 30 6.52 2.46 -2.38
N LEU A 31 6.12 1.20 -2.50
CA LEU A 31 5.32 0.53 -1.48
C LEU A 31 6.22 0.20 -0.28
N ASP A 32 6.06 0.96 0.80
CA ASP A 32 6.82 0.82 2.04
C ASP A 32 5.95 0.21 3.15
N GLY A 33 6.57 -0.56 4.06
CA GLY A 33 5.90 -1.12 5.23
C GLY A 33 4.74 -2.05 4.90
N LEU A 34 4.93 -2.85 3.85
CA LEU A 34 3.87 -3.61 3.19
C LEU A 34 3.52 -4.91 3.90
N ALA A 35 2.27 -5.33 3.73
CA ALA A 35 1.82 -6.70 3.91
C ALA A 35 1.09 -7.16 2.65
N THR A 36 1.38 -8.39 2.20
CA THR A 36 0.66 -9.03 1.10
C THR A 36 -0.29 -10.10 1.62
N PHE A 37 -1.39 -10.30 0.91
CA PHE A 37 -2.29 -11.41 1.14
C PHE A 37 -2.89 -11.85 -0.19
N SER A 38 -3.32 -13.11 -0.25
CA SER A 38 -3.99 -13.65 -1.43
C SER A 38 -5.35 -14.22 -1.05
N TYR A 39 -6.35 -13.99 -1.90
CA TYR A 39 -7.69 -14.55 -1.77
C TYR A 39 -8.21 -14.89 -3.17
N ASN A 40 -8.74 -16.10 -3.36
CA ASN A 40 -9.18 -16.62 -4.67
C ASN A 40 -8.15 -16.43 -5.80
N ASN A 41 -6.87 -16.76 -5.54
CA ASN A 41 -5.74 -16.59 -6.48
C ASN A 41 -5.44 -15.13 -6.89
N ILE A 42 -6.13 -14.15 -6.31
CA ILE A 42 -5.84 -12.73 -6.50
C ILE A 42 -4.93 -12.27 -5.37
N THR A 43 -3.84 -11.58 -5.72
CA THR A 43 -2.87 -11.07 -4.73
C THR A 43 -3.07 -9.59 -4.51
N PHE A 44 -3.13 -9.20 -3.25
CA PHE A 44 -3.27 -7.84 -2.80
C PHE A 44 -2.06 -7.42 -1.98
N ALA A 45 -1.81 -6.12 -1.93
CA ALA A 45 -0.84 -5.53 -1.03
C ALA A 45 -1.45 -4.35 -0.30
N VAL A 46 -1.16 -4.26 0.99
CA VAL A 46 -1.43 -3.09 1.82
C VAL A 46 -0.10 -2.43 2.10
N GLY A 47 0.02 -1.13 1.86
CA GLY A 47 1.25 -0.41 2.18
C GLY A 47 1.12 1.09 2.02
N ARG A 48 2.23 1.79 2.23
CA ARG A 48 2.27 3.25 2.17
C ARG A 48 2.11 3.76 0.74
N ASN A 49 1.11 4.59 0.53
CA ASN A 49 0.90 5.39 -0.67
C ASN A 49 1.51 6.79 -0.50
N HIS A 50 2.01 7.35 -1.60
CA HIS A 50 2.37 8.75 -1.66
C HIS A 50 1.25 9.51 -2.37
N VAL A 51 0.54 10.37 -1.64
CA VAL A 51 -0.63 11.09 -2.15
C VAL A 51 -0.25 12.43 -2.77
N GLY A 52 -0.90 12.74 -3.88
CA GLY A 52 -0.83 14.04 -4.56
C GLY A 52 0.18 14.08 -5.71
N ARG A 53 0.35 15.28 -6.27
CA ARG A 53 1.22 15.51 -7.42
C ARG A 53 2.69 15.36 -7.02
N ARG A 54 3.46 14.66 -7.86
CA ARG A 54 4.92 14.58 -7.75
C ARG A 54 5.53 15.88 -8.28
N THR A 55 6.24 16.57 -7.41
CA THR A 55 6.98 17.79 -7.69
C THR A 55 8.37 17.65 -7.08
N VAL A 56 9.26 18.60 -7.36
CA VAL A 56 10.64 18.62 -6.84
C VAL A 56 10.73 18.36 -5.31
N PHE A 57 9.71 18.77 -4.53
CA PHE A 57 9.66 18.55 -3.09
C PHE A 57 8.78 17.38 -2.64
N THR A 58 7.94 16.83 -3.52
CA THR A 58 6.95 15.78 -3.21
C THR A 58 7.14 14.53 -4.08
N GLU A 59 8.36 14.32 -4.60
CA GLU A 59 8.73 13.09 -5.29
C GLU A 59 8.50 11.85 -4.40
N LEU A 60 8.34 10.68 -5.00
CA LEU A 60 8.17 9.43 -4.26
C LEU A 60 9.28 9.23 -3.20
N GLY A 61 8.88 8.83 -1.99
CA GLY A 61 9.78 8.78 -0.83
C GLY A 61 10.08 10.11 -0.13
N SER A 62 9.58 11.26 -0.63
CA SER A 62 9.72 12.54 0.08
C SER A 62 9.01 12.53 1.43
N ILE A 63 9.64 13.17 2.41
CA ILE A 63 9.14 13.44 3.76
C ILE A 63 8.19 14.64 3.80
N PHE A 64 8.22 15.51 2.78
CA PHE A 64 7.32 16.67 2.67
C PHE A 64 5.99 16.33 1.99
N GLY A 65 5.92 15.15 1.38
CA GLY A 65 4.70 14.64 0.79
C GLY A 65 3.74 14.04 1.82
N ARG A 66 2.48 13.89 1.44
CA ARG A 66 1.46 13.24 2.26
C ARG A 66 1.46 11.73 2.01
N LYS A 67 1.16 10.97 3.06
CA LYS A 67 1.11 9.51 3.01
C LYS A 67 -0.24 8.98 3.47
N ARG A 68 -0.61 7.80 2.96
CA ARG A 68 -1.77 7.01 3.36
C ARG A 68 -1.37 5.55 3.43
N THR A 69 -2.04 4.79 4.28
CA THR A 69 -2.08 3.33 4.15
C THR A 69 -3.12 2.99 3.10
N SER A 70 -2.76 2.20 2.10
CA SER A 70 -3.63 1.96 0.94
C SER A 70 -3.57 0.50 0.51
N LEU A 71 -4.66 0.05 -0.11
CA LEU A 71 -4.83 -1.27 -0.67
C LEU A 71 -4.57 -1.23 -2.19
N TYR A 72 -3.85 -2.23 -2.67
CA TYR A 72 -3.46 -2.40 -4.06
C TYR A 72 -3.77 -3.82 -4.54
N LEU A 73 -4.18 -3.94 -5.80
CA LEU A 73 -4.08 -5.19 -6.54
C LEU A 73 -2.64 -5.35 -7.04
N VAL A 74 -2.08 -6.54 -6.87
CA VAL A 74 -0.75 -6.90 -7.36
C VAL A 74 -0.90 -7.79 -8.59
N ASN A 75 -0.36 -7.32 -9.71
CA ASN A 75 -0.32 -8.06 -10.96
C ASN A 75 1.14 -8.21 -11.43
N GLU A 76 1.54 -9.43 -11.76
CA GLU A 76 2.92 -9.74 -12.16
C GLU A 76 3.27 -9.32 -13.59
N THR A 77 2.33 -8.76 -14.35
CA THR A 77 2.51 -8.25 -15.71
C THR A 77 2.33 -6.73 -15.77
N THR A 78 1.32 -6.18 -15.09
CA THR A 78 0.99 -4.74 -15.15
C THR A 78 1.46 -3.95 -13.93
N GLY A 79 1.82 -4.62 -12.84
CA GLY A 79 2.34 -4.00 -11.63
C GLY A 79 1.26 -3.78 -10.56
N LEU A 80 1.32 -2.65 -9.86
CA LEU A 80 0.33 -2.28 -8.86
C LEU A 80 -0.83 -1.52 -9.48
N THR A 81 -2.06 -1.88 -9.11
CA THR A 81 -3.26 -1.08 -9.33
C THR A 81 -3.78 -0.57 -7.99
N TYR A 82 -3.98 0.73 -7.86
CA TYR A 82 -4.56 1.34 -6.66
C TYR A 82 -6.04 0.96 -6.52
N ILE A 83 -6.46 0.52 -5.34
CA ILE A 83 -7.86 0.20 -5.04
C ILE A 83 -8.46 1.32 -4.18
N THR A 84 -7.93 1.53 -2.98
CA THR A 84 -8.45 2.54 -2.05
C THR A 84 -7.44 2.89 -0.95
N ASP A 85 -7.59 4.06 -0.36
CA ASP A 85 -6.91 4.48 0.85
C ASP A 85 -7.72 4.01 2.07
N LEU A 86 -7.04 3.49 3.10
CA LEU A 86 -7.63 3.29 4.42
C LEU A 86 -7.65 4.64 5.17
N PRO A 87 -8.59 4.83 6.13
CA PRO A 87 -8.64 6.04 6.95
C PRO A 87 -7.34 6.27 7.73
N SER A 88 -6.43 7.06 7.15
CA SER A 88 -5.06 7.22 7.63
C SER A 88 -4.50 8.60 7.25
N ALA A 89 -3.51 9.09 7.99
CA ALA A 89 -2.77 10.32 7.72
C ALA A 89 -1.45 10.36 8.49
N GLY A 90 -0.53 11.26 8.11
CA GLY A 90 0.74 11.43 8.80
C GLY A 90 1.65 10.20 8.65
N ASP A 91 2.10 9.64 9.76
CA ASP A 91 2.95 8.45 9.71
C ASP A 91 2.09 7.18 9.53
N THR A 92 2.39 6.41 8.48
CA THR A 92 1.51 5.34 7.97
C THR A 92 2.33 4.17 7.41
N ALA A 93 2.48 3.05 8.13
CA ALA A 93 3.15 1.85 7.60
C ALA A 93 2.87 0.63 8.50
N TYR A 94 3.70 -0.40 8.36
CA TYR A 94 3.69 -1.63 9.15
C TYR A 94 2.31 -2.26 9.20
N ALA A 95 1.73 -2.44 8.01
CA ALA A 95 0.45 -3.11 7.89
C ALA A 95 0.60 -4.57 8.35
N GLY A 96 -0.40 -5.06 9.09
CA GLY A 96 -0.61 -6.47 9.40
C GLY A 96 -1.93 -6.90 8.79
N VAL A 97 -1.98 -8.10 8.23
CA VAL A 97 -3.21 -8.63 7.59
C VAL A 97 -3.56 -9.98 8.18
N VAL A 98 -4.82 -10.14 8.55
CA VAL A 98 -5.42 -11.42 8.94
C VAL A 98 -6.66 -11.65 8.09
N LEU A 99 -6.72 -12.82 7.46
CA LEU A 99 -7.91 -13.30 6.77
C LEU A 99 -8.68 -14.21 7.72
N ASN A 100 -9.99 -13.98 7.85
CA ASN A 100 -10.89 -14.85 8.59
C ASN A 100 -12.20 -14.97 7.83
N GLU A 101 -12.48 -16.18 7.32
CA GLU A 101 -13.65 -16.47 6.49
C GLU A 101 -13.76 -15.49 5.30
N SER A 102 -14.84 -14.71 5.22
CA SER A 102 -15.09 -13.72 4.18
C SER A 102 -14.58 -12.31 4.52
N GLU A 103 -13.80 -12.16 5.58
CA GLU A 103 -13.34 -10.86 6.08
C GLU A 103 -11.82 -10.77 6.09
N CYS A 104 -11.32 -9.59 5.73
CA CYS A 104 -9.92 -9.20 5.83
C CYS A 104 -9.79 -8.09 6.87
N TYR A 105 -8.97 -8.33 7.89
CA TYR A 105 -8.64 -7.38 8.93
C TYR A 105 -7.24 -6.85 8.69
N ILE A 106 -7.12 -5.53 8.60
CA ILE A 106 -5.88 -4.83 8.30
C ILE A 106 -5.54 -3.93 9.48
N SER A 107 -4.53 -4.29 10.27
CA SER A 107 -3.98 -3.41 11.30
C SER A 107 -2.94 -2.49 10.70
N TYR A 108 -2.96 -1.21 11.04
CA TYR A 108 -1.97 -0.23 10.61
C TYR A 108 -1.88 0.89 11.63
N TYR A 109 -0.73 1.55 11.71
CA TYR A 109 -0.61 2.74 12.52
C TYR A 109 -0.89 4.00 11.68
N THR A 110 -1.41 5.04 12.31
CA THR A 110 -1.73 6.32 11.69
C THR A 110 -1.67 7.44 12.70
N SER A 111 -1.25 8.63 12.28
CA SER A 111 -1.48 9.85 13.06
C SER A 111 -2.97 10.25 13.00
N ASN A 112 -3.34 11.32 13.70
CA ASN A 112 -4.72 11.83 13.74
C ASN A 112 -5.28 12.10 12.33
N ILE A 113 -6.31 11.33 11.96
CA ILE A 113 -6.90 11.32 10.61
C ILE A 113 -7.74 12.57 10.28
N ASN A 114 -8.02 13.42 11.26
CA ASN A 114 -8.74 14.68 11.03
C ASN A 114 -7.83 15.77 10.46
N TYR A 115 -6.54 15.50 10.34
CA TYR A 115 -5.56 16.39 9.78
C TYR A 115 -4.80 15.71 8.65
N ASP A 116 -4.31 16.52 7.70
CA ASP A 116 -3.60 16.00 6.54
C ASP A 116 -2.16 16.49 6.51
N TYR A 117 -1.34 15.88 7.36
CA TYR A 117 0.04 16.29 7.57
C TYR A 117 0.97 15.85 6.43
N PRO A 118 2.01 16.66 6.10
CA PRO A 118 3.24 16.16 5.53
C PRO A 118 3.82 15.04 6.41
N TRP A 119 4.42 14.03 5.79
CA TRP A 119 4.90 12.83 6.48
C TRP A 119 5.84 13.13 7.66
N VAL A 120 6.72 14.12 7.51
CA VAL A 120 7.68 14.54 8.55
C VAL A 120 7.00 14.97 9.85
N LEU A 121 5.82 15.59 9.79
CA LEU A 121 5.08 15.96 11.01
C LEU A 121 4.42 14.73 11.64
N GLY A 122 4.03 13.74 10.83
CA GLY A 122 3.51 12.47 11.31
C GLY A 122 4.49 11.71 12.19
N TRP A 123 5.81 11.83 11.94
CA TRP A 123 6.84 11.20 12.77
C TRP A 123 6.92 11.77 14.19
N LEU A 124 6.54 13.03 14.36
CA LEU A 124 6.58 13.72 15.65
C LEU A 124 5.24 13.67 16.36
N ALA A 125 4.17 13.38 15.63
CA ALA A 125 2.82 13.27 16.15
C ALA A 125 2.60 11.90 16.80
N GLU A 126 1.71 11.86 17.79
CA GLU A 126 1.20 10.61 18.33
C GLU A 126 0.52 9.78 17.22
N SER A 127 0.71 8.47 17.30
CA SER A 127 0.15 7.51 16.34
C SER A 127 -0.75 6.52 17.07
N ASP A 128 -1.94 6.30 16.50
CA ASP A 128 -2.85 5.24 16.90
C ASP A 128 -2.57 3.99 16.09
N ILE A 129 -2.90 2.81 16.63
CA ILE A 129 -3.10 1.60 15.82
C ILE A 129 -4.60 1.47 15.53
N ARG A 130 -4.93 1.33 14.25
CA ARG A 130 -6.30 1.12 13.77
C ARG A 130 -6.43 -0.19 13.03
N ILE A 131 -7.65 -0.71 12.97
CA ILE A 131 -7.99 -1.91 12.21
C ILE A 131 -9.08 -1.55 11.21
N ALA A 132 -8.82 -1.74 9.92
CA ALA A 132 -9.85 -1.73 8.89
C ALA A 132 -10.37 -3.16 8.69
N ARG A 133 -11.69 -3.30 8.51
CA ARG A 133 -12.33 -4.55 8.12
C ARG A 133 -12.86 -4.42 6.70
N ILE A 134 -12.52 -5.37 5.84
CA ILE A 134 -12.93 -5.40 4.45
C ILE A 134 -13.62 -6.73 4.16
N ASN A 135 -14.81 -6.68 3.59
CA ASN A 135 -15.47 -7.87 3.08
C ASN A 135 -14.79 -8.34 1.79
N LEU A 136 -14.25 -9.56 1.79
CA LEU A 136 -13.46 -10.11 0.69
C LEU A 136 -14.29 -10.35 -0.56
N THR A 137 -15.54 -10.77 -0.43
CA THR A 137 -16.43 -10.97 -1.60
C THR A 137 -16.72 -9.66 -2.31
N ALA A 138 -17.04 -8.61 -1.56
CA ALA A 138 -17.24 -7.28 -2.13
C ALA A 138 -15.97 -6.72 -2.78
N LEU A 139 -14.79 -6.97 -2.17
CA LEU A 139 -13.51 -6.57 -2.74
C LEU A 139 -13.25 -7.24 -4.10
N ILE A 140 -13.53 -8.54 -4.23
CA ILE A 140 -13.34 -9.27 -5.49
C ILE A 140 -14.27 -8.73 -6.58
N ILE A 141 -15.57 -8.56 -6.27
CA ILE A 141 -16.54 -7.98 -7.22
C ILE A 141 -16.09 -6.60 -7.69
N PHE A 142 -15.58 -5.76 -6.78
CA PHE A 142 -15.08 -4.44 -7.14
C PHE A 142 -13.86 -4.53 -8.07
N VAL A 143 -12.90 -5.40 -7.76
CA VAL A 143 -11.68 -5.55 -8.55
C VAL A 143 -11.98 -6.05 -9.96
N GLU A 144 -12.91 -7.00 -10.10
CA GLU A 144 -13.37 -7.49 -11.40
C GLU A 144 -14.04 -6.39 -12.24
N SER A 145 -14.67 -5.39 -11.60
CA SER A 145 -15.30 -4.27 -12.31
C SER A 145 -14.32 -3.20 -12.84
N ILE A 146 -13.07 -3.20 -12.35
CA ILE A 146 -12.03 -2.23 -12.72
C ILE A 146 -10.85 -2.87 -13.47
N SER A 147 -10.91 -4.19 -13.70
CA SER A 147 -9.92 -4.96 -14.47
C SER A 147 -10.32 -5.02 -15.94
#